data_AF-A0A7J7GVX4-F1
#
_entry.id   AF-A0A7J7GVX4-F1
#
_cell.length_a   1.000
_cell.length_b   1.000
_cell.length_c   1.000
_cell.angle_alpha   90.00
_cell.angle_beta   90.00
_cell.angle_gamma   90.00
#
_symmetry.space_group_name_H-M   'P 1'
#
loop_
_entity.id
_entity.type
_entity.pdbx_description
1 polymer ?
#
loop_
_entity_poly.entity_id
_entity_poly.type
_entity_poly.pdbx_seq_one_letter_code
_entity_poly.pdbx_strand_id
1 'polypeptide(L)'
;MLTGGGNGRREEMSCAKVGRTKEGDESDAETSKSNPPNTTCTTISSPFNGLPMLRWWGIFDIYLWEGFWYIQAFLEGAMAAKSSFTALDNDIIVASSPKTGSTWVKALVASIMLCHDNGGGRGDGEDEDADDPLRYNHPNDLVPSLEFLVCNKKNANSDMPNTASNTSTRLFRTHIAYSQLPESIKSSGCKIVYITRDPKDVFVSMWHFINTKRSSEQDPFP
;
A
#
# COMPACT_ATOMS: atom_id res chain seq x y z
N MET A 1 22.00 8.53 70.11
CA MET A 1 20.82 7.65 70.23
C MET A 1 20.46 7.20 68.81
N LEU A 2 20.97 6.05 68.35
CA LEU A 2 20.33 4.70 68.30
C LEU A 2 19.11 4.65 67.35
N THR A 3 18.85 3.71 66.43
CA THR A 3 19.56 2.69 65.62
C THR A 3 18.47 1.91 64.85
N GLY A 4 18.80 1.33 63.68
CA GLY A 4 18.16 0.12 63.10
C GLY A 4 17.29 0.37 61.86
N GLY A 5 17.39 -0.35 60.72
CA GLY A 5 18.20 -1.53 60.36
C GLY A 5 17.36 -2.56 59.57
N GLY A 6 17.78 -2.88 58.34
CA GLY A 6 17.48 -4.13 57.60
C GLY A 6 16.18 -4.18 56.78
N ASN A 7 16.04 -4.89 55.67
CA ASN A 7 16.96 -5.72 54.87
C ASN A 7 16.25 -6.01 53.53
N GLY A 8 16.98 -6.19 52.43
CA GLY A 8 16.41 -6.48 51.11
C GLY A 8 16.03 -7.94 50.89
N ARG A 9 15.43 -8.25 49.72
CA ARG A 9 15.69 -9.47 48.94
C ARG A 9 15.10 -9.41 47.53
N ARG A 10 15.93 -9.90 46.62
CA ARG A 10 15.78 -10.16 45.19
C ARG A 10 15.55 -11.67 45.08
N GLU A 11 14.57 -12.14 44.32
CA GLU A 11 14.50 -13.55 43.91
C GLU A 11 14.18 -13.66 42.41
N GLU A 12 15.09 -14.33 41.71
CA GLU A 12 14.99 -14.82 40.35
C GLU A 12 14.45 -16.26 40.34
N MET A 13 13.77 -16.60 39.23
CA MET A 13 13.71 -17.88 38.52
C MET A 13 13.36 -19.19 39.25
N SER A 14 12.42 -19.95 38.68
CA SER A 14 12.60 -21.40 38.54
C SER A 14 11.81 -21.97 37.36
N CYS A 15 12.55 -22.68 36.50
CA CYS A 15 12.10 -23.44 35.34
C CYS A 15 11.77 -24.88 35.79
N ALA A 16 10.55 -25.35 35.56
CA ALA A 16 10.17 -26.73 35.85
C ALA A 16 10.47 -27.66 34.67
N LYS A 17 11.23 -28.73 34.94
CA LYS A 17 11.58 -29.82 34.03
C LYS A 17 11.17 -31.14 34.71
N VAL A 18 10.32 -31.93 34.07
CA VAL A 18 9.98 -33.34 34.40
C VAL A 18 9.59 -33.98 33.06
N GLY A 19 9.99 -35.17 32.64
CA GLY A 19 10.78 -36.27 33.18
C GLY A 19 10.98 -37.30 32.04
N ARG A 20 11.94 -38.20 32.19
CA ARG A 20 12.45 -39.14 31.16
C ARG A 20 12.24 -40.58 31.62
N THR A 21 11.83 -41.47 30.71
CA THR A 21 12.12 -42.93 30.68
C THR A 21 11.83 -43.43 29.25
N LYS A 22 12.82 -43.83 28.43
CA LYS A 22 13.42 -45.19 28.24
C LYS A 22 12.44 -46.18 27.56
N GLU A 23 12.75 -47.05 26.60
CA GLU A 23 13.90 -47.46 25.74
C GLU A 23 13.31 -48.59 24.85
N GLY A 24 13.84 -48.87 23.64
CA GLY A 24 13.60 -50.16 22.95
C GLY A 24 13.45 -50.10 21.42
N ASP A 25 14.44 -50.66 20.72
CA ASP A 25 14.57 -50.88 19.28
C ASP A 25 13.58 -51.91 18.68
N GLU A 26 13.39 -51.85 17.35
CA GLU A 26 13.59 -52.94 16.36
C GLU A 26 12.63 -52.86 15.15
N SER A 27 13.10 -53.39 14.02
CA SER A 27 12.80 -53.04 12.63
C SER A 27 11.71 -53.86 11.93
N ASP A 28 11.41 -53.43 10.70
CA ASP A 28 10.87 -54.15 9.53
C ASP A 28 9.35 -54.35 9.38
N ALA A 29 8.78 -53.75 8.32
CA ALA A 29 8.08 -54.46 7.22
C ALA A 29 7.28 -53.49 6.33
N GLU A 30 7.60 -53.56 5.04
CA GLU A 30 7.01 -52.93 3.88
C GLU A 30 5.58 -53.44 3.59
N THR A 31 4.62 -52.57 3.23
CA THR A 31 3.51 -52.93 2.32
C THR A 31 2.92 -51.66 1.68
N SER A 32 2.97 -51.68 0.35
CA SER A 32 2.47 -50.73 -0.62
C SER A 32 0.94 -50.56 -0.59
N LYS A 33 0.46 -49.31 -0.69
CA LYS A 33 -0.85 -48.98 -1.28
C LYS A 33 -0.74 -47.71 -2.13
N SER A 34 -1.27 -47.82 -3.34
CA SER A 34 -1.16 -46.95 -4.49
C SER A 34 -1.89 -45.61 -4.34
N ASN A 35 -1.26 -44.54 -4.85
CA ASN A 35 -1.86 -43.22 -5.06
C ASN A 35 -2.91 -43.24 -6.19
N PRO A 36 -4.06 -42.55 -6.05
CA PRO A 36 -4.88 -42.14 -7.19
C PRO A 36 -4.46 -40.76 -7.72
N PRO A 37 -4.82 -40.42 -8.98
CA PRO A 37 -4.00 -39.62 -9.86
C PRO A 37 -4.21 -38.10 -9.70
N ASN A 38 -3.09 -37.39 -9.84
CA ASN A 38 -2.92 -36.05 -10.39
C ASN A 38 -4.23 -35.29 -10.67
N THR A 39 -4.74 -34.61 -9.64
CA THR A 39 -5.55 -33.42 -9.88
C THR A 39 -4.59 -32.35 -10.37
N THR A 40 -4.78 -31.94 -11.62
CA THR A 40 -4.09 -30.83 -12.27
C THR A 40 -4.02 -29.65 -11.30
N CYS A 41 -2.83 -29.39 -10.77
CA CYS A 41 -2.54 -28.11 -10.15
C CYS A 41 -2.54 -27.10 -11.30
N THR A 42 -3.70 -26.52 -11.58
CA THR A 42 -3.82 -25.35 -12.43
C THR A 42 -2.93 -24.31 -11.76
N THR A 43 -1.69 -24.22 -12.24
CA THR A 43 -0.77 -23.18 -11.85
C THR A 43 -1.46 -21.90 -12.29
N ILE A 44 -2.07 -21.19 -11.33
CA ILE A 44 -2.55 -19.83 -11.56
C ILE A 44 -1.28 -19.08 -11.92
N SER A 45 -1.04 -18.93 -13.22
CA SER A 45 0.13 -18.21 -13.72
C SER A 45 0.04 -16.84 -13.09
N SER A 46 1.07 -16.46 -12.32
CA SER A 46 1.14 -15.10 -11.79
C SER A 46 0.96 -14.15 -12.98
N PRO A 47 0.21 -13.03 -12.82
CA PRO A 47 -0.05 -12.11 -13.93
C PRO A 47 1.24 -11.45 -14.48
N PHE A 48 2.37 -11.72 -13.83
CA PHE A 48 3.70 -11.25 -14.18
C PHE A 48 4.48 -12.25 -15.06
N ASN A 49 3.94 -13.45 -15.29
CA ASN A 49 4.64 -14.50 -16.01
C ASN A 49 4.89 -14.09 -17.47
N GLY A 50 6.16 -14.07 -17.88
CA GLY A 50 6.60 -13.66 -19.23
C GLY A 50 6.97 -12.18 -19.38
N LEU A 51 6.83 -11.35 -18.34
CA LEU A 51 7.34 -9.97 -18.36
C LEU A 51 8.85 -9.94 -18.07
N PRO A 52 9.63 -9.09 -18.76
CA PRO A 52 11.03 -8.85 -18.38
C PRO A 52 11.11 -8.35 -16.94
N MET A 53 11.98 -8.97 -16.14
CA MET A 53 12.15 -8.67 -14.72
C MET A 53 13.61 -8.30 -14.44
N LEU A 54 13.82 -7.29 -13.59
CA LEU A 54 15.12 -6.91 -13.06
C LEU A 54 15.04 -6.79 -11.54
N ARG A 55 16.17 -7.06 -10.88
CA ARG A 55 16.32 -6.76 -9.46
C ARG A 55 16.84 -5.33 -9.30
N TRP A 56 15.98 -4.44 -8.83
CA TRP A 56 16.32 -3.04 -8.58
C TRP A 56 16.78 -2.85 -7.13
N TRP A 57 17.95 -2.25 -6.96
CA TRP A 57 18.55 -1.96 -5.65
C TRP A 57 18.68 -3.23 -4.78
N GLY A 58 18.83 -4.42 -5.37
CA GLY A 58 18.97 -5.67 -4.61
C GLY A 58 17.74 -6.14 -3.81
N ILE A 59 16.71 -5.30 -3.64
CA ILE A 59 15.57 -5.56 -2.75
C ILE A 59 14.21 -5.58 -3.46
N PHE A 60 14.08 -4.92 -4.62
CA PHE A 60 12.81 -4.84 -5.33
C PHE A 60 12.87 -5.60 -6.65
N ASP A 61 11.97 -6.56 -6.83
CA ASP A 61 11.68 -7.10 -8.15
C ASP A 61 10.82 -6.09 -8.92
N ILE A 62 11.38 -5.58 -10.02
CA ILE A 62 10.69 -4.71 -10.95
C ILE A 62 10.41 -5.43 -12.25
N TYR A 63 9.25 -5.16 -12.84
CA TYR A 63 8.76 -5.81 -14.05
C TYR A 63 8.47 -4.75 -15.10
N LEU A 64 8.88 -5.00 -16.35
CA LEU A 64 8.60 -4.14 -17.48
C LEU A 64 7.22 -4.48 -18.05
N TRP A 65 6.27 -3.55 -17.90
CA TRP A 65 4.91 -3.68 -18.43
C TRP A 65 4.59 -2.46 -19.29
N GLU A 66 4.28 -2.71 -20.58
CA GLU A 66 3.96 -1.69 -21.60
C GLU A 66 4.90 -0.47 -21.62
N GLY A 67 6.21 -0.71 -21.45
CA GLY A 67 7.25 0.31 -21.54
C GLY A 67 7.62 0.99 -20.22
N PHE A 68 6.99 0.63 -19.10
CA PHE A 68 7.28 1.20 -17.77
C PHE A 68 7.65 0.11 -16.75
N TRP A 69 8.55 0.45 -15.83
CA TRP A 69 9.00 -0.45 -14.76
C TRP A 69 8.14 -0.28 -13.51
N TYR A 70 7.59 -1.38 -13.02
CA TYR A 70 6.76 -1.42 -11.82
C TYR A 70 7.35 -2.36 -10.78
N ILE A 71 7.33 -1.95 -9.51
CA ILE A 71 7.53 -2.88 -8.39
C ILE A 71 6.31 -3.82 -8.35
N GLN A 72 6.54 -5.11 -8.09
CA GLN A 72 5.51 -6.15 -8.08
C GLN A 72 4.22 -5.74 -7.36
N ALA A 73 4.35 -5.12 -6.19
CA ALA A 73 3.22 -4.67 -5.36
C ALA A 73 2.28 -3.65 -6.04
N PHE A 74 2.78 -2.89 -7.01
CA PHE A 74 1.96 -1.91 -7.76
C PHE A 74 1.50 -2.44 -9.10
N LEU A 75 2.19 -3.43 -9.67
CA LEU A 75 1.92 -3.89 -11.02
C LEU A 75 0.55 -4.56 -11.14
N GLU A 76 0.20 -5.45 -10.22
CA GLU A 76 -1.14 -6.07 -10.21
C GLU A 76 -2.24 -5.02 -10.12
N GLY A 77 -2.02 -4.01 -9.28
CA GLY A 77 -2.91 -2.88 -9.09
C GLY A 77 -3.08 -2.05 -10.35
N ALA A 78 -1.97 -1.74 -11.03
CA ALA A 78 -1.99 -0.98 -12.27
C ALA A 78 -2.70 -1.74 -13.39
N MET A 79 -2.43 -3.04 -13.54
CA MET A 79 -3.12 -3.89 -14.52
C MET A 79 -4.62 -3.98 -14.25
N ALA A 80 -5.01 -4.16 -12.98
CA ALA A 80 -6.40 -4.28 -12.60
C ALA A 80 -7.15 -2.94 -12.69
N ALA A 81 -6.50 -1.82 -12.35
CA ALA A 81 -7.02 -0.48 -12.58
C ALA A 81 -7.28 -0.26 -14.07
N LYS A 82 -6.29 -0.53 -14.93
CA LYS A 82 -6.41 -0.37 -16.38
C LYS A 82 -7.58 -1.16 -16.97
N SER A 83 -7.86 -2.36 -16.48
CA SER A 83 -8.91 -3.24 -17.03
C SER A 83 -10.31 -3.03 -16.43
N SER A 84 -10.43 -2.53 -15.20
CA SER A 84 -11.70 -2.55 -14.47
C SER A 84 -12.16 -1.19 -13.91
N PHE A 85 -11.34 -0.15 -13.97
CA PHE A 85 -11.72 1.17 -13.47
C PHE A 85 -12.64 1.90 -14.45
N THR A 86 -13.77 2.39 -13.95
CA THR A 86 -14.72 3.23 -14.70
C THR A 86 -14.72 4.64 -14.11
N ALA A 87 -14.20 5.59 -14.88
CA ALA A 87 -14.23 7.01 -14.54
C ALA A 87 -15.64 7.61 -14.72
N LEU A 88 -15.96 8.60 -13.91
CA LEU A 88 -17.10 9.50 -14.05
C LEU A 88 -16.61 10.87 -14.55
N ASP A 89 -17.48 11.63 -15.19
CA ASP A 89 -17.15 12.96 -15.73
C ASP A 89 -16.77 13.97 -14.64
N ASN A 90 -17.25 13.77 -13.41
CA ASN A 90 -16.92 14.59 -12.26
C ASN A 90 -15.75 14.06 -11.42
N ASP A 91 -15.04 13.01 -11.86
CA ASP A 91 -13.87 12.52 -11.12
C ASP A 91 -12.69 13.49 -11.23
N ILE A 92 -11.90 13.58 -10.16
CA ILE A 92 -10.62 14.28 -10.12
C ILE A 92 -9.52 13.27 -9.81
N ILE A 93 -8.49 13.25 -10.66
CA ILE A 93 -7.36 12.32 -10.56
C ILE A 93 -6.07 13.11 -10.36
N VAL A 94 -5.45 12.93 -9.19
CA VAL A 94 -4.12 13.46 -8.88
C VAL A 94 -3.07 12.48 -9.40
N ALA A 95 -2.49 12.78 -10.54
CA ALA A 95 -1.46 11.98 -11.17
C ALA A 95 -0.07 12.51 -10.81
N SER A 96 0.88 11.61 -10.55
CA SER A 96 2.27 12.02 -10.30
C SER A 96 3.23 10.87 -10.54
N SER A 97 4.50 11.15 -10.79
CA SER A 97 5.53 10.11 -10.59
C SER A 97 5.74 9.86 -9.08
N PRO A 98 6.22 8.68 -8.67
CA PRO A 98 6.57 8.44 -7.27
C PRO A 98 7.54 9.53 -6.75
N LYS A 99 7.35 9.94 -5.50
CA LYS A 99 8.23 10.89 -4.77
C LYS A 99 8.27 12.34 -5.27
N THR A 100 7.37 12.76 -6.16
CA THR A 100 7.22 14.17 -6.57
C THR A 100 6.43 15.05 -5.59
N GLY A 101 6.17 14.58 -4.36
CA GLY A 101 5.46 15.37 -3.35
C GLY A 101 3.92 15.23 -3.37
N SER A 102 3.40 14.08 -3.84
CA SER A 102 1.96 13.87 -3.96
C SER A 102 1.18 14.06 -2.65
N THR A 103 1.78 13.82 -1.47
CA THR A 103 1.11 14.01 -0.17
C THR A 103 0.60 15.44 0.02
N TRP A 104 1.40 16.45 -0.35
CA TRP A 104 1.01 17.84 -0.17
C TRP A 104 -0.13 18.22 -1.11
N VAL A 105 -0.07 17.78 -2.37
CA VAL A 105 -1.16 17.99 -3.34
C VAL A 105 -2.44 17.27 -2.93
N LYS A 106 -2.36 16.07 -2.37
CA LYS A 106 -3.54 15.35 -1.86
C LYS A 106 -4.25 16.14 -0.77
N ALA A 107 -3.49 16.66 0.19
CA ALA A 107 -4.04 17.50 1.25
C ALA A 107 -4.72 18.74 0.65
N LEU A 108 -4.02 19.46 -0.22
CA LEU A 108 -4.53 20.69 -0.83
C LEU A 108 -5.80 20.45 -1.66
N VAL A 109 -5.83 19.42 -2.50
CA VAL A 109 -7.01 19.11 -3.33
C VAL A 109 -8.17 18.64 -2.45
N ALA A 110 -7.92 17.83 -1.43
CA ALA A 110 -8.94 17.42 -0.47
C ALA A 110 -9.54 18.62 0.26
N SER A 111 -8.72 19.55 0.78
CA SER A 111 -9.19 20.77 1.44
C SER A 111 -10.06 21.61 0.52
N ILE A 112 -9.64 21.83 -0.74
CA ILE A 112 -10.43 22.62 -1.71
C ILE A 112 -11.80 21.98 -1.96
N MET A 113 -11.84 20.66 -2.13
CA MET A 113 -13.10 19.94 -2.38
C MET A 113 -14.05 20.02 -1.18
N LEU A 114 -13.52 19.86 0.03
CA LEU A 114 -14.31 19.96 1.25
C LEU A 114 -14.85 21.38 1.49
N CYS A 115 -14.03 22.41 1.26
CA CYS A 115 -14.48 23.80 1.33
C CYS A 115 -15.59 24.10 0.31
N HIS A 116 -15.51 23.52 -0.89
CA HIS A 116 -16.51 23.68 -1.92
C HIS A 116 -17.85 23.03 -1.53
N ASP A 117 -17.80 21.78 -1.07
CA ASP A 117 -19.01 21.01 -0.71
C ASP A 117 -19.71 21.61 0.53
N ASN A 118 -18.96 22.22 1.44
CA ASN A 118 -19.50 22.94 2.61
C ASN A 118 -20.01 24.36 2.29
N GLY A 119 -20.13 24.74 1.01
CA GLY A 119 -20.77 25.99 0.60
C GLY A 119 -19.86 27.22 0.56
N GLY A 120 -18.53 27.06 0.59
CA GLY A 120 -17.55 28.10 0.27
C GLY A 120 -17.48 29.32 1.20
N GLY A 121 -18.26 29.33 2.28
CA GLY A 121 -18.25 30.41 3.27
C GLY A 121 -17.23 30.12 4.36
N ARG A 122 -16.15 30.91 4.42
CA ARG A 122 -15.52 31.23 5.69
C ARG A 122 -16.55 32.00 6.51
N GLY A 123 -17.25 31.33 7.41
CA GLY A 123 -18.08 31.98 8.40
C GLY A 123 -17.19 32.60 9.47
N ASP A 124 -17.49 33.83 9.88
CA ASP A 124 -16.77 34.54 10.97
C ASP A 124 -16.91 33.88 12.37
N GLY A 125 -17.14 32.56 12.45
CA GLY A 125 -17.34 31.82 13.69
C GLY A 125 -16.06 31.15 14.21
N GLU A 126 -15.86 31.13 15.52
CA GLU A 126 -14.61 30.72 16.18
C GLU A 126 -14.32 29.18 16.12
N ASP A 127 -15.18 28.38 15.49
CA ASP A 127 -15.14 26.90 15.49
C ASP A 127 -15.00 26.27 14.06
N GLU A 128 -14.46 26.97 13.07
CA GLU A 128 -14.31 26.47 11.68
C GLU A 128 -13.33 25.31 11.51
N ASP A 129 -12.35 25.23 12.40
CA ASP A 129 -11.27 24.24 12.36
C ASP A 129 -11.69 22.85 12.86
N ALA A 130 -12.89 22.72 13.44
CA ALA A 130 -13.31 21.53 14.17
C ALA A 130 -13.61 20.32 13.27
N ASP A 131 -13.92 20.54 11.99
CA ASP A 131 -14.39 19.48 11.07
C ASP A 131 -13.48 19.28 9.85
N ASP A 132 -12.20 19.71 9.90
CA ASP A 132 -11.23 19.41 8.85
C ASP A 132 -10.81 17.92 8.91
N PRO A 133 -11.14 17.09 7.90
CA PRO A 133 -10.77 15.68 7.84
C PRO A 133 -9.26 15.44 7.88
N LEU A 134 -8.43 16.42 7.51
CA LEU A 134 -6.97 16.33 7.60
C LEU A 134 -6.44 16.35 9.04
N ARG A 135 -7.25 16.76 10.02
CA ARG A 135 -6.88 16.67 11.46
C ARG A 135 -6.89 15.24 11.96
N TYR A 136 -7.77 14.41 11.39
CA TYR A 136 -8.02 13.04 11.86
C TYR A 136 -7.52 11.97 10.88
N ASN A 137 -7.40 12.31 9.60
CA ASN A 137 -7.05 11.36 8.54
C ASN A 137 -5.75 11.79 7.84
N HIS A 138 -4.91 10.82 7.50
CA HIS A 138 -3.74 11.11 6.69
C HIS A 138 -4.17 11.43 5.25
N PRO A 139 -3.51 12.36 4.52
CA PRO A 139 -3.87 12.70 3.13
C PRO A 139 -3.90 11.52 2.14
N ASN A 140 -3.24 10.42 2.47
CA ASN A 140 -3.27 9.20 1.66
C ASN A 140 -4.58 8.40 1.83
N ASP A 141 -5.29 8.59 2.95
CA ASP A 141 -6.54 7.91 3.26
C ASP A 141 -7.71 8.65 2.59
N LEU A 142 -7.62 9.99 2.55
CA LEU A 142 -8.59 10.85 1.84
C LEU A 142 -8.50 10.74 0.32
N VAL A 143 -7.31 10.44 -0.22
CA VAL A 143 -7.08 10.33 -1.67
C VAL A 143 -6.54 8.95 -2.02
N PRO A 144 -7.44 7.96 -2.19
CA PRO A 144 -7.05 6.59 -2.44
C PRO A 144 -6.36 6.43 -3.80
N SER A 145 -5.41 5.50 -3.86
CA SER A 145 -4.61 5.20 -5.05
C SER A 145 -5.32 4.20 -5.95
N LEU A 146 -5.43 4.48 -7.25
CA LEU A 146 -6.05 3.55 -8.21
C LEU A 146 -5.40 2.16 -8.19
N GLU A 147 -4.08 2.09 -8.03
CA GLU A 147 -3.34 0.83 -8.00
C GLU A 147 -3.66 0.01 -6.74
N PHE A 148 -3.90 0.66 -5.61
CA PHE A 148 -4.23 -0.03 -4.37
C PHE A 148 -5.71 -0.38 -4.26
N LEU A 149 -6.59 0.45 -4.82
CA LEU A 149 -8.03 0.26 -4.76
C LEU A 149 -8.46 -1.04 -5.43
N VAL A 150 -7.88 -1.39 -6.58
CA VAL A 150 -8.32 -2.59 -7.30
C VAL A 150 -7.72 -3.87 -6.71
N CYS A 151 -6.50 -3.82 -6.15
CA CYS A 151 -5.94 -4.95 -5.40
C CYS A 151 -6.72 -5.25 -4.11
N ASN A 152 -7.16 -4.22 -3.38
CA ASN A 152 -7.88 -4.41 -2.11
C ASN A 152 -9.32 -4.95 -2.28
N LYS A 153 -9.92 -4.84 -3.47
CA LYS A 153 -11.21 -5.50 -3.77
C LYS A 153 -11.20 -7.02 -3.54
N LYS A 154 -10.02 -7.66 -3.56
CA LYS A 154 -9.88 -9.10 -3.29
C LYS A 154 -9.96 -9.45 -1.79
N ASN A 155 -9.74 -8.50 -0.89
CA ASN A 155 -9.52 -8.77 0.55
C ASN A 155 -10.50 -8.05 1.50
N ALA A 156 -11.33 -7.12 1.05
CA ALA A 156 -12.29 -6.45 1.92
C ALA A 156 -13.60 -6.14 1.20
N ASN A 157 -14.71 -6.30 1.93
CA ASN A 157 -16.00 -5.65 1.70
C ASN A 157 -15.89 -4.11 1.85
N SER A 158 -14.77 -3.50 1.46
CA SER A 158 -14.70 -2.07 1.27
C SER A 158 -15.43 -1.79 -0.02
N ASP A 159 -16.72 -1.51 0.11
CA ASP A 159 -17.44 -0.76 -0.90
C ASP A 159 -16.51 0.37 -1.33
N MET A 160 -16.10 0.32 -2.59
CA MET A 160 -15.72 1.55 -3.28
C MET A 160 -16.79 2.59 -2.88
N PRO A 161 -16.45 3.88 -2.72
CA PRO A 161 -17.46 4.92 -2.77
C PRO A 161 -18.02 4.97 -4.21
N ASN A 162 -18.72 3.92 -4.58
CA ASN A 162 -19.50 3.70 -5.78
C ASN A 162 -20.97 4.10 -5.51
N THR A 163 -21.23 4.64 -4.32
CA THR A 163 -22.56 4.98 -3.82
C THR A 163 -22.58 6.36 -3.16
N ALA A 164 -21.57 7.21 -3.39
CA ALA A 164 -21.82 8.63 -3.30
C ALA A 164 -22.69 8.97 -4.51
N SER A 165 -23.86 9.54 -4.28
CA SER A 165 -24.79 10.00 -5.31
C SER A 165 -24.03 10.65 -6.47
N ASN A 166 -24.57 10.58 -7.69
CA ASN A 166 -24.04 11.20 -8.92
C ASN A 166 -23.77 12.73 -8.84
N THR A 167 -23.87 13.31 -7.65
CA THR A 167 -23.65 14.71 -7.28
C THR A 167 -22.32 14.94 -6.56
N SER A 168 -21.66 13.93 -5.98
CA SER A 168 -20.39 14.10 -5.26
C SER A 168 -19.18 13.79 -6.15
N THR A 169 -18.20 14.68 -6.16
CA THR A 169 -16.96 14.57 -6.93
C THR A 169 -16.03 13.57 -6.24
N ARG A 170 -15.60 12.50 -6.93
CA ARG A 170 -14.66 11.53 -6.37
C ARG A 170 -13.22 11.96 -6.61
N LEU A 171 -12.36 11.76 -5.61
CA LEU A 171 -10.96 12.12 -5.65
C LEU A 171 -10.07 10.86 -5.60
N PHE A 172 -9.23 10.68 -6.61
CA PHE A 172 -8.30 9.56 -6.70
C PHE A 172 -6.87 10.06 -6.92
N ARG A 173 -5.87 9.20 -6.65
CA ARG A 173 -4.51 9.41 -7.15
C ARG A 173 -4.02 8.25 -8.01
N THR A 174 -2.98 8.52 -8.80
CA THR A 174 -2.28 7.46 -9.53
C THR A 174 -0.82 7.80 -9.82
N HIS A 175 0.00 6.75 -9.88
CA HIS A 175 1.36 6.73 -10.41
C HIS A 175 1.46 6.02 -11.77
N ILE A 176 0.32 5.58 -12.34
CA ILE A 176 0.27 4.94 -13.65
C ILE A 176 0.61 5.96 -14.73
N ALA A 177 1.46 5.57 -15.69
CA ALA A 177 1.79 6.43 -16.82
C ALA A 177 0.56 6.73 -17.67
N TYR A 178 0.50 7.92 -18.27
CA TYR A 178 -0.67 8.37 -19.03
C TYR A 178 -1.10 7.38 -20.14
N SER A 179 -0.14 6.76 -20.83
CA SER A 179 -0.43 5.75 -21.87
C SER A 179 -1.15 4.52 -21.33
N GLN A 180 -0.91 4.17 -20.06
CA GLN A 180 -1.42 2.99 -19.37
C GLN A 180 -2.68 3.27 -18.54
N LEU A 181 -3.12 4.53 -18.48
CA LEU A 181 -4.37 4.85 -17.79
C LEU A 181 -5.58 4.15 -18.45
N PRO A 182 -6.59 3.76 -17.67
CA PRO A 182 -7.88 3.29 -18.16
C PRO A 182 -8.43 4.17 -19.29
N GLU A 183 -8.98 3.55 -20.33
CA GLU A 183 -9.55 4.30 -21.45
C GLU A 183 -10.78 5.12 -21.01
N SER A 184 -11.49 4.67 -19.98
CA SER A 184 -12.59 5.39 -19.34
C SER A 184 -12.15 6.75 -18.80
N ILE A 185 -10.92 6.88 -18.27
CA ILE A 185 -10.35 8.15 -17.81
C ILE A 185 -10.04 9.08 -19.00
N LYS A 186 -9.52 8.53 -20.09
CA LYS A 186 -9.11 9.32 -21.26
C LYS A 186 -10.30 9.84 -22.07
N SER A 187 -11.41 9.10 -22.04
CA SER A 187 -12.63 9.39 -22.83
C SER A 187 -13.73 10.10 -22.04
N SER A 188 -13.66 10.14 -20.72
CA SER A 188 -14.62 10.87 -19.87
C SER A 188 -14.26 12.35 -19.72
N GLY A 189 -15.18 13.12 -19.14
CA GLY A 189 -14.95 14.51 -18.73
C GLY A 189 -14.08 14.68 -17.47
N CYS A 190 -13.48 13.60 -16.95
CA CYS A 190 -12.72 13.64 -15.71
C CYS A 190 -11.51 14.57 -15.80
N LYS A 191 -11.15 15.17 -14.66
CA LYS A 191 -10.05 16.14 -14.57
C LYS A 191 -8.81 15.47 -14.02
N ILE A 192 -7.67 15.67 -14.69
CA ILE A 192 -6.37 15.16 -14.24
C ILE A 192 -5.50 16.33 -13.78
N VAL A 193 -5.05 16.27 -12.53
CA VAL A 193 -4.07 17.18 -11.96
C VAL A 193 -2.74 16.46 -11.89
N TYR A 194 -1.77 16.84 -12.73
CA TYR A 194 -0.45 16.23 -12.75
C TYR A 194 0.59 17.09 -12.01
N ILE A 195 1.32 16.50 -11.07
CA ILE A 195 2.45 17.17 -10.39
C ILE A 195 3.80 16.54 -10.76
N THR A 196 4.74 17.42 -11.06
CA THR A 196 6.14 17.13 -11.41
C THR A 196 7.09 17.84 -10.45
N ARG A 197 8.31 17.32 -10.33
CA ARG A 197 9.41 17.87 -9.54
C ARG A 197 10.71 17.65 -10.32
N ASP A 198 11.74 18.47 -10.04
CA ASP A 198 13.08 18.27 -10.62
C ASP A 198 13.52 16.79 -10.43
N PRO A 199 13.94 16.10 -11.50
CA PRO A 199 14.28 14.68 -11.43
C PRO A 199 15.45 14.37 -10.48
N LYS A 200 16.39 15.31 -10.27
CA LYS A 200 17.49 15.15 -9.32
C LYS A 200 16.95 15.09 -7.88
N ASP A 201 16.02 15.98 -7.56
CA ASP A 201 15.34 15.98 -6.27
C ASP A 201 14.48 14.71 -6.06
N VAL A 202 13.78 14.27 -7.11
CA VAL A 202 12.98 13.04 -7.08
C VAL A 202 13.86 11.85 -6.79
N PHE A 203 15.02 11.75 -7.43
CA PHE A 203 15.99 10.69 -7.19
C PHE A 203 16.49 10.68 -5.75
N VAL A 204 16.94 11.84 -5.22
CA VAL A 204 17.40 11.96 -3.82
C VAL A 204 16.28 11.60 -2.84
N SER A 205 15.05 12.07 -3.08
CA SER A 205 13.89 11.73 -2.25
C SER A 205 13.58 10.24 -2.28
N MET A 206 13.71 9.59 -3.44
CA MET A 206 13.54 8.15 -3.59
C MET A 206 14.64 7.38 -2.84
N TRP A 207 15.90 7.79 -2.97
CA TRP A 207 17.05 7.18 -2.29
C TRP A 207 16.84 7.16 -0.77
N HIS A 208 16.51 8.32 -0.18
CA HIS A 208 16.23 8.40 1.26
C HIS A 208 15.02 7.55 1.65
N PHE A 209 13.93 7.61 0.86
CA PHE A 209 12.73 6.83 1.15
C PHE A 209 13.00 5.32 1.14
N ILE A 210 13.76 4.82 0.17
CA ILE A 210 14.13 3.41 0.10
C ILE A 210 15.01 3.02 1.30
N ASN A 211 15.97 3.87 1.68
CA ASN A 211 16.82 3.61 2.84
C ASN A 211 16.04 3.56 4.17
N THR A 212 14.94 4.33 4.33
CA THR A 212 14.07 4.21 5.52
C THR A 212 13.34 2.87 5.64
N LYS A 213 13.31 2.06 4.57
CA LYS A 213 12.68 0.74 4.56
C LYS A 213 13.66 -0.41 4.86
N ARG A 214 14.95 -0.09 5.06
CA ARG A 214 15.97 -1.08 5.46
C ARG A 214 15.95 -1.27 6.97
N SER A 215 16.39 -2.46 7.43
CA SER A 215 16.70 -2.64 8.85
C SER A 215 17.91 -1.80 9.23
N SER A 216 18.01 -1.39 10.50
CA SER A 216 19.11 -0.57 11.03
C SER A 216 20.50 -1.21 10.94
N GLU A 217 20.56 -2.48 10.56
CA GLU A 217 21.77 -3.29 10.47
C GLU A 217 22.39 -3.31 9.06
N GLN A 218 21.76 -2.69 8.07
CA GLN A 218 22.23 -2.70 6.69
C GLN A 218 22.77 -1.33 6.27
N ASP A 219 23.95 -1.31 5.67
CA ASP A 219 24.54 -0.10 5.08
C ASP A 219 23.59 0.53 4.04
N PRO A 220 23.59 1.87 3.88
CA PRO A 220 22.77 2.55 2.89
C PRO A 220 23.19 2.15 1.47
N PHE A 221 22.25 2.25 0.53
CA PHE A 221 22.61 2.10 -0.88
C PHE A 221 23.62 3.17 -1.31
N PRO A 222 24.57 2.82 -2.20
CA PRO A 222 25.50 3.79 -2.75
C PRO A 222 24.81 4.94 -3.50
#